data_AF-A0ABD1SV94-F1
#
_entry.id   AF-A0ABD1SV94-F1
#
_cell.length_a   1.000
_cell.length_b   1.000
_cell.length_c   1.000
_cell.angle_alpha   90.00
_cell.angle_beta   90.00
_cell.angle_gamma   90.00
#
_symmetry.space_group_name_H-M   'P 1'
#
loop_
_entity.id
_entity.type
_entity.pdbx_description
1 polymer ?
#
loop_
_entity_poly.entity_id
_entity_poly.type
_entity_poly.pdbx_seq_one_letter_code
_entity_poly.pdbx_strand_id
1 'polypeptide(L)'
;MVSSFISSILMSLFLSSLFLSSLLLTPPCHAATSPELLKLACTVDQVTDPKTWNYTLCIKVLESNPKVASSPNLPTLAINIIQLGISNVTNTQKYIQKTLTSKNIESSLRIALKACDQSYDLILKSFQSAFGEVKDDEDYESASYDLSLARTDYLNSCQQALASNKVEDLSISTGSKFVILFSAAADAVCTRLDV
;
A
#
# COMPACT_ATOMS: atom_id res chain seq x y z
N MET A 1 -24.09 33.54 -57.68
CA MET A 1 -23.21 32.40 -57.32
C MET A 1 -22.09 32.76 -56.34
N VAL A 2 -21.48 33.96 -56.42
CA VAL A 2 -20.34 34.37 -55.56
C VAL A 2 -20.71 34.51 -54.06
N SER A 3 -21.93 34.96 -53.74
CA SER A 3 -22.37 35.19 -52.35
C SER A 3 -22.50 33.90 -51.52
N SER A 4 -22.89 32.77 -52.14
CA SER A 4 -23.05 31.48 -51.43
C SER A 4 -21.70 30.88 -51.02
N PHE A 5 -20.65 31.09 -51.82
CA PHE A 5 -19.31 30.57 -51.53
C PHE A 5 -18.64 31.30 -50.35
N ILE A 6 -18.87 32.61 -50.21
CA ILE A 6 -18.29 33.42 -49.13
C ILE A 6 -18.91 33.03 -47.77
N SER A 7 -20.21 32.72 -47.74
CA SER A 7 -20.91 32.28 -46.52
C SER A 7 -20.38 30.94 -45.99
N SER A 8 -20.15 29.97 -46.87
CA SER A 8 -19.61 28.65 -46.49
C SER A 8 -18.19 28.74 -45.91
N ILE A 9 -17.32 29.59 -46.48
CA ILE A 9 -15.94 29.77 -46.00
C ILE A 9 -15.93 30.43 -44.60
N LEU A 10 -16.76 31.45 -44.39
CA LEU A 10 -16.88 32.12 -43.09
C LEU A 10 -17.38 31.17 -41.99
N MET A 11 -18.32 30.28 -42.31
CA MET A 11 -18.86 29.31 -41.35
C MET A 11 -17.84 28.21 -41.01
N SER A 12 -17.06 27.73 -41.99
CA SER A 12 -15.97 26.78 -41.76
C SER A 12 -14.87 27.37 -40.87
N LEU A 13 -14.46 28.62 -41.11
CA LEU A 13 -13.44 29.30 -40.29
C LEU A 13 -13.90 29.47 -38.83
N PHE A 14 -15.18 29.76 -38.61
CA PHE A 14 -15.77 29.87 -37.27
C PHE A 14 -15.76 28.52 -36.51
N LEU A 15 -16.11 27.43 -37.19
CA LEU A 15 -16.11 26.07 -36.61
C LEU A 15 -14.69 25.60 -36.24
N SER A 16 -13.69 25.89 -37.08
CA SER A 16 -12.29 25.57 -36.78
C SER A 16 -11.72 26.40 -35.61
N SER A 17 -12.17 27.65 -35.44
CA SER A 17 -11.80 28.51 -34.31
C SER A 17 -12.34 27.98 -32.97
N LEU A 18 -13.57 27.47 -32.97
CA LEU A 18 -14.19 26.84 -31.79
C LEU A 18 -13.48 25.54 -31.39
N PHE A 19 -13.03 24.74 -32.37
CA PHE A 19 -12.26 23.52 -32.11
C PHE A 19 -10.86 23.81 -31.54
N LEU A 20 -10.14 24.84 -32.02
CA LEU A 20 -8.84 25.22 -31.45
C LEU A 20 -8.96 25.79 -30.03
N SER A 21 -10.05 26.53 -29.74
CA SER A 21 -10.30 27.09 -28.41
C SER A 21 -10.61 26.01 -27.35
N SER A 22 -11.12 24.85 -27.79
CA SER A 22 -11.44 23.71 -26.93
C SER A 22 -10.18 22.91 -26.50
N LEU A 23 -9.09 22.97 -27.28
CA LEU A 23 -7.83 22.29 -26.94
C LEU A 23 -7.00 23.03 -25.89
N LEU A 24 -7.29 24.31 -25.64
CA LEU A 24 -6.49 25.18 -24.76
C LEU A 24 -7.04 25.27 -23.32
N LEU A 25 -8.14 24.57 -23.02
CA LEU A 25 -8.80 24.58 -21.72
C LEU A 25 -8.67 23.24 -20.98
N THR A 26 -7.59 22.49 -21.18
CA THR A 26 -7.20 21.47 -20.19
C THR A 26 -6.59 22.21 -19.00
N PRO A 27 -7.22 22.24 -17.81
CA PRO A 27 -6.52 22.67 -16.61
C PRO A 27 -5.23 21.85 -16.50
N PRO A 28 -4.09 22.43 -16.09
CA PRO A 28 -2.89 21.64 -15.83
C PRO A 28 -3.27 20.59 -14.80
N CYS A 29 -3.39 19.33 -15.24
CA CYS A 29 -3.41 18.18 -14.37
C CYS A 29 -2.07 18.25 -13.65
N HIS A 30 -2.06 18.81 -12.44
CA HIS A 30 -0.89 18.80 -11.61
C HIS A 30 -0.68 17.34 -11.28
N ALA A 31 0.21 16.69 -12.03
CA ALA A 31 0.69 15.37 -11.69
C ALA A 31 1.14 15.44 -10.23
N ALA A 32 0.46 14.71 -9.35
CA ALA A 32 0.77 14.71 -7.93
C ALA A 32 2.26 14.44 -7.78
N THR A 33 2.94 15.33 -7.07
CA THR A 33 4.37 15.14 -6.84
C THR A 33 4.56 13.97 -5.88
N SER A 34 5.69 13.28 -5.95
CA SER A 34 5.97 12.17 -5.02
C SER A 34 5.71 12.52 -3.53
N PRO A 35 6.10 13.70 -3.02
CA PRO A 35 5.75 14.11 -1.65
C PRO A 35 4.25 14.13 -1.36
N GLU A 36 3.39 14.48 -2.31
CA GLU A 36 1.93 14.46 -2.13
C GLU A 36 1.38 13.04 -2.14
N LEU A 37 1.90 12.19 -3.03
CA LEU A 37 1.55 10.78 -3.09
C LEU A 37 1.86 10.05 -1.77
N LEU A 38 3.01 10.32 -1.15
CA LEU A 38 3.36 9.76 0.16
C LEU A 38 2.43 10.27 1.27
N LYS A 39 2.01 11.54 1.22
CA LYS A 39 1.03 12.09 2.17
C LYS A 39 -0.33 11.39 2.04
N LEU A 40 -0.74 11.06 0.81
CA LEU A 40 -1.97 10.30 0.57
C LEU A 40 -1.85 8.90 1.16
N ALA A 41 -0.77 8.17 0.88
CA ALA A 41 -0.52 6.85 1.46
C ALA A 41 -0.49 6.86 2.99
N CYS A 42 0.03 7.93 3.61
CA CYS A 42 0.13 7.99 5.06
C CYS A 42 -1.11 8.58 5.75
N THR A 43 -2.08 9.11 5.00
CA THR A 43 -3.36 9.59 5.52
C THR A 43 -4.37 8.45 5.50
N VAL A 44 -4.52 7.78 6.64
CA VAL A 44 -5.41 6.63 6.80
C VAL A 44 -6.68 7.08 7.53
N ASP A 45 -7.82 7.07 6.84
CA ASP A 45 -9.07 7.64 7.35
C ASP A 45 -9.74 6.78 8.45
N GLN A 46 -9.29 5.53 8.64
CA GLN A 46 -9.90 4.54 9.54
C GLN A 46 -9.02 4.02 10.68
N VAL A 47 -7.95 4.73 11.08
CA VAL A 47 -7.21 4.32 12.29
C VAL A 47 -7.88 4.90 13.54
N THR A 48 -8.65 4.05 14.22
CA THR A 48 -9.42 4.40 15.43
C THR A 48 -8.57 4.44 16.71
N ASP A 49 -7.35 3.89 16.71
CA ASP A 49 -6.39 4.01 17.82
C ASP A 49 -5.10 4.73 17.37
N PRO A 50 -4.82 5.96 17.85
CA PRO A 50 -3.60 6.67 17.53
C PRO A 50 -2.31 5.97 18.01
N LYS A 51 -2.42 4.91 18.84
CA LYS A 51 -1.26 4.08 19.21
C LYS A 51 -0.86 3.08 18.11
N THR A 52 -1.73 2.76 17.17
CA THR A 52 -1.45 1.78 16.12
C THR A 52 -0.95 2.40 14.81
N TRP A 53 -1.10 3.72 14.64
CA TRP A 53 -0.62 4.45 13.47
C TRP A 53 0.22 5.67 13.83
N ASN A 54 1.31 5.88 13.08
CA ASN A 54 2.15 7.05 13.23
C ASN A 54 2.47 7.64 11.86
N TYR A 55 1.80 8.75 11.53
CA TYR A 55 1.94 9.46 10.26
C TYR A 55 3.40 9.83 9.95
N THR A 56 4.10 10.42 10.92
CA THR A 56 5.51 10.84 10.75
C THR A 56 6.42 9.66 10.50
N LEU A 57 6.20 8.54 11.20
CA LEU A 57 6.94 7.31 10.96
C LEU A 57 6.64 6.75 9.57
N CYS A 58 5.37 6.72 9.15
CA CYS A 58 4.98 6.29 7.81
C CYS A 58 5.73 7.07 6.74
N ILE A 59 5.67 8.41 6.78
CA ILE A 59 6.38 9.26 5.82
C ILE A 59 7.86 8.92 5.79
N LYS A 60 8.52 8.92 6.95
CA LYS A 60 9.96 8.64 7.05
C LYS A 60 10.34 7.27 6.49
N VAL A 61 9.52 6.25 6.76
CA VAL A 61 9.78 4.88 6.31
C VAL A 61 9.59 4.78 4.80
N LEU A 62 8.50 5.33 4.25
CA LEU A 62 8.24 5.30 2.82
C LEU A 62 9.26 6.14 2.03
N GLU A 63 9.63 7.33 2.52
CA GLU A 63 10.66 8.17 1.93
C GLU A 63 12.04 7.52 1.92
N SER A 64 12.36 6.67 2.91
CA SER A 64 13.65 5.99 2.99
C SER A 64 13.89 4.96 1.90
N ASN A 65 12.82 4.51 1.21
CA ASN A 65 12.94 3.61 0.08
C ASN A 65 12.87 4.39 -1.24
N PRO A 66 13.95 4.41 -2.06
CA PRO A 66 13.98 5.19 -3.29
C PRO A 66 12.88 4.85 -4.29
N LYS A 67 12.46 3.58 -4.39
CA LYS A 67 11.40 3.18 -5.33
C LYS A 67 10.04 3.72 -4.91
N VAL A 68 9.72 3.61 -3.62
CA VAL A 68 8.49 4.19 -3.06
C VAL A 68 8.52 5.71 -3.20
N ALA A 69 9.61 6.34 -2.78
CA ALA A 69 9.82 7.80 -2.83
C ALA A 69 9.91 8.38 -4.24
N SER A 70 10.02 7.56 -5.30
CA SER A 70 10.01 8.03 -6.68
C SER A 70 8.80 7.51 -7.47
N SER A 71 7.77 7.01 -6.79
CA SER A 71 6.59 6.47 -7.47
C SER A 71 5.88 7.58 -8.26
N PRO A 72 5.59 7.40 -9.55
CA PRO A 72 5.03 8.46 -10.41
C PRO A 72 3.51 8.64 -10.26
N ASN A 73 2.82 7.66 -9.68
CA ASN A 73 1.37 7.62 -9.54
C ASN A 73 0.97 6.66 -8.40
N LEU A 74 -0.32 6.67 -8.05
CA LEU A 74 -0.88 5.85 -6.98
C LEU A 74 -0.75 4.33 -7.23
N PRO A 75 -1.01 3.77 -8.43
CA PRO A 75 -0.86 2.32 -8.63
C PRO A 75 0.59 1.86 -8.42
N THR A 76 1.56 2.59 -8.98
CA THR A 76 2.99 2.28 -8.77
C THR A 76 3.38 2.43 -7.30
N LEU A 77 2.81 3.42 -6.60
CA LEU A 77 3.04 3.60 -5.18
C LEU A 77 2.52 2.41 -4.36
N ALA A 78 1.28 1.97 -4.59
CA ALA A 78 0.71 0.81 -3.92
C ALA A 78 1.58 -0.43 -4.13
N ILE A 79 1.94 -0.74 -5.38
CA ILE A 79 2.84 -1.85 -5.74
C ILE A 79 4.15 -1.78 -4.96
N ASN A 80 4.80 -0.62 -4.93
CA ASN A 80 6.10 -0.45 -4.26
C ASN A 80 5.98 -0.59 -2.73
N ILE A 81 4.89 -0.09 -2.12
CA ILE A 81 4.63 -0.26 -0.67
C ILE A 81 4.35 -1.73 -0.34
N ILE A 82 3.54 -2.43 -1.16
CA ILE A 82 3.24 -3.86 -0.98
C ILE A 82 4.53 -4.69 -1.06
N GLN A 83 5.42 -4.39 -2.01
CA GLN A 83 6.72 -5.08 -2.11
C GLN A 83 7.63 -4.86 -0.89
N LEU A 84 7.61 -3.66 -0.29
CA LEU A 84 8.28 -3.42 0.99
C LEU A 84 7.68 -4.29 2.10
N GLY A 85 6.35 -4.38 2.14
CA GLY A 85 5.61 -5.26 3.04
C GLY A 85 6.03 -6.72 2.91
N ILE A 86 6.02 -7.26 1.69
CA ILE A 86 6.49 -8.63 1.39
C ILE A 86 7.91 -8.86 1.92
N SER A 87 8.81 -7.89 1.70
CA SER A 87 10.20 -7.99 2.17
C SER A 87 10.29 -8.03 3.70
N ASN A 88 9.54 -7.18 4.40
CA ASN A 88 9.48 -7.15 5.86
C ASN A 88 8.89 -8.45 6.44
N VAL A 89 7.77 -8.91 5.88
CA VAL A 89 7.09 -10.14 6.31
C VAL A 89 8.01 -11.34 6.12
N THR A 90 8.63 -11.46 4.95
CA THR A 90 9.59 -12.54 4.64
C THR A 90 10.77 -12.55 5.62
N ASN A 91 11.34 -11.37 5.90
CA ASN A 91 12.49 -11.27 6.81
C ASN A 91 12.11 -11.63 8.25
N THR A 92 10.94 -11.21 8.70
CA THR A 92 10.44 -11.52 10.04
C THR A 92 10.10 -13.01 10.17
N GLN A 93 9.47 -13.61 9.16
CA GLN A 93 9.21 -15.04 9.12
C GLN A 93 10.52 -15.86 9.16
N LYS A 94 11.52 -15.47 8.36
CA LYS A 94 12.86 -16.10 8.41
C LYS A 94 13.50 -16.01 9.78
N TYR A 95 13.35 -14.88 10.48
CA TYR A 95 13.80 -14.75 11.86
C TYR A 95 13.09 -15.76 12.77
N ILE A 96 11.75 -15.84 12.71
CA ILE A 96 10.95 -16.77 13.50
C ILE A 96 11.40 -18.22 13.26
N GLN A 97 11.51 -18.62 11.99
CA GLN A 97 11.93 -19.96 11.58
C GLN A 97 13.34 -20.29 12.06
N LYS A 98 14.28 -19.35 11.92
CA LYS A 98 15.64 -19.52 12.45
C LYS A 98 15.62 -19.73 13.96
N THR A 99 14.87 -18.93 14.69
CA THR A 99 14.78 -19.04 16.16
C THR A 99 14.17 -20.38 16.59
N LEU A 100 13.16 -20.89 15.87
CA LEU A 100 12.55 -22.20 16.12
C LEU A 100 13.54 -23.38 16.01
N THR A 101 14.59 -23.25 15.20
CA THR A 101 15.65 -24.27 15.03
C THR A 101 16.71 -24.27 16.13
N SER A 102 16.69 -23.29 17.05
CA SER A 102 17.65 -23.21 18.14
C SER A 102 17.54 -24.44 19.08
N LYS A 103 18.69 -25.00 19.47
CA LYS A 103 18.77 -26.23 20.28
C LYS A 103 18.18 -26.06 21.69
N ASN A 104 18.23 -24.86 22.26
CA ASN A 104 17.85 -24.57 23.64
C ASN A 104 16.70 -23.54 23.72
N ILE A 105 15.78 -23.58 22.76
CA ILE A 105 14.60 -22.71 22.80
C ILE A 105 13.62 -23.15 23.89
N GLU A 106 13.23 -22.20 24.73
CA GLU A 106 12.22 -22.37 25.78
C GLU A 106 10.88 -22.86 25.23
N SER A 107 10.17 -23.67 26.01
CA SER A 107 8.89 -24.28 25.59
C SER A 107 7.83 -23.22 25.23
N SER A 108 7.63 -22.22 26.08
CA SER A 108 6.67 -21.13 25.84
C SER A 108 7.02 -20.33 24.58
N LEU A 109 8.30 -20.03 24.38
CA LEU A 109 8.79 -19.36 23.18
C LEU A 109 8.52 -20.22 21.94
N ARG A 110 8.80 -21.52 21.99
CA ARG A 110 8.54 -22.44 20.87
C ARG A 110 7.06 -22.48 20.48
N ILE A 111 6.15 -22.51 21.45
CA ILE A 111 4.70 -22.52 21.19
C ILE A 111 4.29 -21.23 20.50
N ALA A 112 4.69 -20.07 21.05
CA ALA A 112 4.36 -18.78 20.47
C ALA A 112 4.91 -18.61 19.05
N LEU A 113 6.17 -18.99 18.83
CA LEU A 113 6.83 -18.85 17.53
C LEU A 113 6.22 -19.74 16.44
N LYS A 114 5.70 -20.93 16.78
CA LYS A 114 4.98 -21.76 15.79
C LYS A 114 3.70 -21.09 15.31
N ALA A 115 2.93 -20.51 16.22
CA ALA A 115 1.74 -19.75 15.85
C ALA A 115 2.12 -18.52 15.01
N CYS A 116 3.18 -17.81 15.39
CA CYS A 116 3.67 -16.69 14.61
C CYS A 116 4.18 -17.09 13.22
N ASP A 117 4.86 -18.22 13.06
CA ASP A 117 5.30 -18.70 11.74
C ASP A 117 4.10 -18.96 10.80
N GLN A 118 3.05 -19.59 11.31
CA GLN A 118 1.79 -19.81 10.59
C GLN A 118 1.09 -18.48 10.24
N SER A 119 1.01 -17.56 11.19
CA SER A 119 0.49 -16.20 10.94
C SER A 119 1.28 -15.48 9.86
N TYR A 120 2.60 -15.48 9.92
CA TYR A 120 3.44 -14.79 8.94
C TYR A 120 3.40 -15.44 7.55
N ASP A 121 3.13 -16.74 7.45
CA ASP A 121 2.83 -17.41 6.17
C ASP A 121 1.51 -16.89 5.56
N LEU A 122 0.46 -16.75 6.36
CA LEU A 122 -0.82 -16.18 5.91
C LEU A 122 -0.69 -14.70 5.53
N ILE A 123 0.00 -13.91 6.35
CA ILE A 123 0.31 -12.50 6.05
C ILE A 123 1.05 -12.41 4.71
N LEU A 124 2.07 -13.24 4.49
CA LEU A 124 2.84 -13.22 3.25
C LEU A 124 1.95 -13.51 2.03
N LYS A 125 1.06 -14.50 2.14
CA LYS A 125 0.11 -14.85 1.08
C LYS A 125 -0.84 -13.70 0.77
N SER A 126 -1.40 -13.02 1.77
CA SER A 126 -2.24 -11.84 1.53
C SER A 126 -1.49 -10.68 0.89
N PHE A 127 -0.25 -10.41 1.30
CA PHE A 127 0.56 -9.40 0.62
C PHE A 127 0.86 -9.77 -0.84
N GLN A 128 1.06 -11.05 -1.15
CA GLN A 128 1.28 -11.54 -2.52
C GLN A 128 0.00 -11.51 -3.36
N SER A 129 -1.15 -11.79 -2.75
CA SER A 129 -2.47 -11.70 -3.39
C SER A 129 -2.79 -10.24 -3.74
N ALA A 130 -2.73 -9.34 -2.76
CA ALA A 130 -2.88 -7.89 -2.96
C ALA A 130 -1.90 -7.33 -4.01
N PHE A 131 -0.68 -7.88 -4.10
CA PHE A 131 0.25 -7.49 -5.15
C PHE A 131 -0.27 -7.84 -6.56
N GLY A 132 -0.81 -9.05 -6.74
CA GLY A 132 -1.40 -9.48 -8.01
C GLY A 132 -2.64 -8.69 -8.35
N GLU A 133 -3.54 -8.50 -7.38
CA GLU A 133 -4.79 -7.77 -7.56
C GLU A 133 -4.55 -6.32 -8.01
N VAL A 134 -3.59 -5.60 -7.39
CA VAL A 134 -3.23 -4.24 -7.81
C VAL A 134 -2.54 -4.23 -9.18
N LYS A 135 -1.61 -5.16 -9.41
CA LYS A 135 -0.69 -5.09 -10.55
C LYS A 135 -1.27 -5.65 -11.83
N ASP A 136 -1.96 -6.78 -11.72
CA ASP A 136 -2.37 -7.61 -12.84
C ASP A 136 -3.87 -7.44 -13.14
N ASP A 137 -4.70 -7.19 -12.10
CA ASP A 137 -6.16 -7.16 -12.22
C ASP A 137 -6.78 -5.75 -12.06
N GLU A 138 -6.03 -4.78 -11.54
CA GLU A 138 -6.53 -3.46 -11.12
C GLU A 138 -7.70 -3.55 -10.10
N ASP A 139 -7.74 -4.62 -9.30
CA ASP A 139 -8.76 -4.87 -8.28
C ASP A 139 -8.30 -4.32 -6.92
N TYR A 140 -8.54 -3.02 -6.72
CA TYR A 140 -8.10 -2.31 -5.53
C TYR A 140 -8.93 -2.65 -4.29
N GLU A 141 -10.21 -3.03 -4.44
CA GLU A 141 -11.07 -3.43 -3.32
C GLU A 141 -10.59 -4.75 -2.71
N SER A 142 -10.33 -5.77 -3.54
CA SER A 142 -9.77 -7.04 -3.08
C SER A 142 -8.39 -6.86 -2.44
N ALA A 143 -7.53 -6.03 -3.04
CA ALA A 143 -6.23 -5.73 -2.46
C ALA A 143 -6.32 -5.07 -1.09
N SER A 144 -7.22 -4.09 -0.93
CA SER A 144 -7.53 -3.45 0.36
C SER A 144 -8.01 -4.47 1.39
N TYR A 145 -8.88 -5.40 0.98
CA TYR A 145 -9.39 -6.46 1.85
C TYR A 145 -8.26 -7.40 2.34
N ASP A 146 -7.40 -7.87 1.44
CA ASP A 146 -6.27 -8.75 1.78
C ASP A 146 -5.24 -8.06 2.69
N LEU A 147 -4.93 -6.79 2.42
CA LEU A 147 -4.06 -5.99 3.27
C LEU A 147 -4.67 -5.76 4.66
N SER A 148 -6.00 -5.70 4.76
CA SER A 148 -6.72 -5.62 6.03
C SER A 148 -6.58 -6.93 6.82
N LEU A 149 -6.88 -8.08 6.22
CA LEU A 149 -6.71 -9.39 6.86
C LEU A 149 -5.28 -9.62 7.37
N ALA A 150 -4.28 -9.20 6.57
CA ALA A 150 -2.87 -9.27 6.93
C ALA A 150 -2.56 -8.53 8.25
N ARG A 151 -3.06 -7.29 8.42
CA ARG A 151 -2.78 -6.47 9.61
C ARG A 151 -3.71 -6.70 10.78
N THR A 152 -4.87 -7.34 10.56
CA THR A 152 -5.83 -7.68 11.62
C THR A 152 -5.70 -9.16 11.98
N ASP A 153 -6.44 -10.03 11.31
CA ASP A 153 -6.78 -11.37 11.80
C ASP A 153 -5.53 -12.25 11.89
N TYR A 154 -4.71 -12.21 10.85
CA TYR A 154 -3.49 -13.01 10.78
C TYR A 154 -2.43 -12.51 11.74
N LEU A 155 -2.22 -11.20 11.84
CA LEU A 155 -1.26 -10.61 12.76
C LEU A 155 -1.68 -10.76 14.23
N ASN A 156 -2.97 -10.55 14.52
CA ASN A 156 -3.55 -10.69 15.85
C ASN A 156 -3.33 -12.09 16.41
N SER A 157 -3.40 -13.13 15.57
CA SER A 157 -3.14 -14.51 15.98
C SER A 157 -1.71 -14.69 16.53
N CYS A 158 -0.70 -14.11 15.88
CA CYS A 158 0.68 -14.11 16.40
C CYS A 158 0.82 -13.28 17.68
N GLN A 159 0.25 -12.07 17.70
CA GLN A 159 0.33 -11.19 18.87
C GLN A 159 -0.33 -11.81 20.11
N GLN A 160 -1.48 -12.45 19.95
CA GLN A 160 -2.16 -13.19 21.00
C GLN A 160 -1.32 -14.37 21.48
N ALA A 161 -0.72 -15.15 20.56
CA ALA A 161 0.14 -16.27 20.93
C ALA A 161 1.36 -15.81 21.75
N LEU A 162 2.00 -14.71 21.37
CA LEU A 162 3.09 -14.11 22.15
C LEU A 162 2.62 -13.67 23.55
N ALA A 163 1.50 -12.94 23.61
CA ALA A 163 0.95 -12.45 24.87
C ALA A 163 0.54 -13.58 25.83
N SER A 164 -0.19 -14.60 25.33
CA SER A 164 -0.63 -15.75 26.13
C SER A 164 0.55 -16.57 26.67
N ASN A 165 1.68 -16.59 25.97
CA ASN A 165 2.90 -17.26 26.40
C ASN A 165 3.89 -16.34 27.15
N LYS A 166 3.51 -15.08 27.40
CA LYS A 166 4.34 -14.05 28.06
C LYS A 166 5.71 -13.87 27.38
N VAL A 167 5.71 -13.91 26.04
CA VAL A 167 6.90 -13.74 25.22
C VAL A 167 6.96 -12.31 24.71
N GLU A 168 8.08 -11.65 24.99
CA GLU A 168 8.44 -10.38 24.36
C GLU A 168 9.63 -10.61 23.43
N ASP A 169 9.43 -10.37 22.13
CA ASP A 169 10.48 -10.45 21.12
C ASP A 169 10.48 -9.15 20.30
N LEU A 170 11.58 -8.41 20.37
CA LEU A 170 11.70 -7.10 19.73
C LEU A 170 11.71 -7.21 18.20
N SER A 171 12.31 -8.25 17.64
CA SER A 171 12.38 -8.47 16.19
C SER A 171 10.98 -8.73 15.64
N ILE A 172 10.20 -9.59 16.30
CA ILE A 172 8.82 -9.88 15.89
C ILE A 172 7.93 -8.67 16.13
N SER A 173 8.08 -7.98 17.27
CA SER A 173 7.30 -6.76 17.56
C SER A 173 7.57 -5.66 16.53
N THR A 174 8.81 -5.53 16.08
CA THR A 174 9.20 -4.55 15.03
C THR A 174 8.64 -4.97 13.68
N GLY A 175 8.81 -6.24 13.28
CA GLY A 175 8.22 -6.78 12.06
C GLY A 175 6.71 -6.58 12.00
N SER A 176 6.00 -6.83 13.11
CA SER A 176 4.55 -6.65 13.24
C SER A 176 4.12 -5.19 13.09
N LYS A 177 4.88 -4.24 13.66
CA LYS A 177 4.62 -2.80 13.45
C LYS A 177 4.74 -2.42 11.98
N PHE A 178 5.71 -2.98 11.27
CA PHE A 178 5.88 -2.74 9.84
C PHE A 178 4.84 -3.45 8.98
N VAL A 179 4.30 -4.61 9.39
CA VAL A 179 3.12 -5.20 8.74
C VAL A 179 1.96 -4.21 8.77
N ILE A 180 1.62 -3.66 9.95
CA ILE A 180 0.56 -2.65 10.10
C ILE A 180 0.86 -1.43 9.22
N LEU A 181 2.10 -0.93 9.26
CA LEU A 181 2.49 0.27 8.50
C LEU A 181 2.29 0.07 7.00
N PHE A 182 2.85 -0.99 6.42
CA PHE A 182 2.78 -1.22 4.97
C PHE A 182 1.38 -1.60 4.52
N SER A 183 0.66 -2.43 5.28
CA SER A 183 -0.73 -2.78 4.98
C SER A 183 -1.64 -1.56 4.96
N ALA A 184 -1.62 -0.74 6.03
CA ALA A 184 -2.50 0.42 6.11
C ALA A 184 -2.12 1.51 5.11
N ALA A 185 -0.83 1.70 4.81
CA ALA A 185 -0.40 2.65 3.80
C ALA A 185 -0.83 2.23 2.39
N ALA A 186 -0.66 0.96 2.02
CA ALA A 186 -1.06 0.45 0.72
C ALA A 186 -2.60 0.44 0.58
N ASP A 187 -3.32 0.05 1.61
CA ASP A 187 -4.79 0.09 1.65
C ASP A 187 -5.33 1.52 1.46
N ALA A 188 -4.73 2.49 2.15
CA ALA A 188 -5.08 3.90 1.97
C ALA A 188 -4.87 4.38 0.52
N VAL A 189 -3.88 3.85 -0.19
CA VAL A 189 -3.69 4.13 -1.62
C VAL A 189 -4.76 3.44 -2.47
N CYS A 190 -5.05 2.16 -2.21
CA CYS A 190 -6.05 1.38 -2.94
C CYS A 190 -7.46 1.97 -2.80
N THR A 191 -7.85 2.38 -1.59
CA THR A 191 -9.14 3.06 -1.35
C THR A 191 -9.28 4.35 -2.17
N ARG A 192 -8.18 5.03 -2.50
CA ARG A 192 -8.18 6.26 -3.33
C ARG A 192 -8.19 5.99 -4.83
N LEU A 193 -7.86 4.77 -5.23
CA LEU A 193 -7.90 4.31 -6.61
C LEU A 193 -9.29 3.77 -6.99
N ASP A 194 -10.08 3.38 -6.01
CA ASP A 194 -11.42 2.79 -6.17
C ASP A 194 -12.56 3.83 -6.28
N VAL A 195 -12.24 5.13 -6.37
CA VAL A 195 -13.19 6.26 -6.36
C VAL A 195 -13.44 6.86 -7.74
#